data_AF-A0A1I4RXR2-F1
#
_entry.id   AF-A0A1I4RXR2-F1
#
_cell.length_a   1.000
_cell.length_b   1.000
_cell.length_c   1.000
_cell.angle_alpha   90.00
_cell.angle_beta   90.00
_cell.angle_gamma   90.00
#
_symmetry.space_group_name_H-M   'P 1'
#
loop_
_entity.id
_entity.type
_entity.pdbx_description
1 polymer ?
#
loop_
_entity_poly.entity_id
_entity_poly.type
_entity_poly.pdbx_seq_one_letter_code
_entity_poly.pdbx_strand_id
1 'polypeptide(L)'
;MLMITDIFDDTEWDKFVLDHPYGNIFQTSHMAKVYSKATKYETVRLIAKDEGSGKILALVQGSVISEMKGILSSFSSRSVIQGAPLFVDSDQGKKAVQELMVHYNDLMKDKVVYTQIRNMGDTSNCCKMLDAMGYEYEEHLDFLINLDRKEEEIWSDIQKSRRKGINRAERDGIIVRNVEEREELKLCYDLVLDTYKRFKIPIADISLFEAVYDALSETGYADFLIAYKNEEVVGTRITLNYKDMVYDWYAGSRQGVDYVDEALVWHILKMNAGKYKIFDFGGAGHPDKPYGVREFKRRFGGEMVNYGRYEKVHSVTKKTVAFKLFKTYQIIRPLLHRFLC
;
A
#
# COMPACT_ATOMS: atom_id res chain seq x y z
N MET A 1 -20.86 14.91 22.37
CA MET A 1 -21.18 15.30 20.98
C MET A 1 -19.90 15.11 20.18
N LEU A 2 -20.01 14.77 18.90
CA LEU A 2 -18.87 14.42 18.06
C LEU A 2 -18.44 15.64 17.25
N MET A 3 -17.14 15.91 17.20
CA MET A 3 -16.55 16.93 16.35
C MET A 3 -15.69 16.24 15.29
N ILE A 4 -15.99 16.49 14.01
CA ILE A 4 -15.12 16.12 12.89
C ILE A 4 -14.24 17.32 12.54
N THR A 5 -12.92 17.12 12.46
CA THR A 5 -11.96 18.21 12.21
C THR A 5 -10.70 17.71 11.50
N ASP A 6 -10.07 18.60 10.75
CA ASP A 6 -8.72 18.47 10.20
C ASP A 6 -7.65 19.19 11.05
N ILE A 7 -8.06 19.83 12.15
CA ILE A 7 -7.19 20.53 13.09
C ILE A 7 -6.90 19.64 14.28
N PHE A 8 -5.66 19.15 14.37
CA PHE A 8 -5.19 18.28 15.44
C PHE A 8 -3.66 18.29 15.56
N ASP A 9 -3.16 17.72 16.65
CA ASP A 9 -1.73 17.52 16.89
C ASP A 9 -1.26 16.17 16.32
N ASP A 10 -0.13 16.17 15.60
CA ASP A 10 0.44 14.94 15.00
C ASP A 10 0.80 13.89 16.06
N THR A 11 1.16 14.30 17.28
CA THR A 11 1.48 13.41 18.40
C THR A 11 0.24 12.68 18.89
N GLU A 12 -0.91 13.36 19.02
CA GLU A 12 -2.18 12.72 19.38
C GLU A 12 -2.62 11.72 18.30
N TRP A 13 -2.46 12.11 17.03
CA TRP A 13 -2.76 11.29 15.87
C TRP A 13 -1.90 10.02 15.85
N ASP A 14 -0.57 10.17 15.89
CA ASP A 14 0.36 9.04 15.79
C ASP A 14 0.27 8.13 17.03
N LYS A 15 -0.04 8.68 18.21
CA LYS A 15 -0.37 7.87 19.39
C LYS A 15 -1.59 6.99 19.15
N PHE A 16 -2.67 7.55 18.59
CA PHE A 16 -3.86 6.76 18.25
C PHE A 16 -3.52 5.66 17.24
N VAL A 17 -2.75 5.98 16.19
CA VAL A 17 -2.33 5.00 15.18
C VAL A 17 -1.49 3.88 15.82
N LEU A 18 -0.50 4.23 16.65
CA LEU A 18 0.38 3.26 17.29
C LEU A 18 -0.39 2.31 18.22
N ASP A 19 -1.30 2.86 19.04
CA ASP A 19 -2.08 2.11 20.03
C ASP A 19 -3.18 1.25 19.37
N HIS A 20 -3.64 1.60 18.17
CA HIS A 20 -4.72 0.89 17.48
C HIS A 20 -4.24 -0.48 16.94
N PRO A 21 -5.03 -1.57 17.10
CA PRO A 21 -4.64 -2.91 16.63
C PRO A 21 -4.22 -2.95 15.15
N TYR A 22 -4.98 -2.27 14.29
CA TYR A 22 -4.73 -2.14 12.85
C TYR A 22 -3.92 -0.89 12.44
N GLY A 23 -3.23 -0.26 13.40
CA GLY A 23 -2.30 0.83 13.14
C GLY A 23 -1.24 0.44 12.11
N ASN A 24 -1.05 1.28 11.09
CA ASN A 24 -0.16 0.99 9.98
C ASN A 24 0.51 2.27 9.46
N ILE A 25 1.63 2.10 8.76
CA ILE A 25 2.47 3.20 8.24
C ILE A 25 1.67 4.20 7.39
N PHE A 26 0.68 3.73 6.62
CA PHE A 26 -0.11 4.57 5.72
C PHE A 26 -1.04 5.53 6.43
N GLN A 27 -1.33 5.26 7.70
CA GLN A 27 -2.14 6.12 8.56
C GLN A 27 -1.29 7.01 9.47
N THR A 28 0.04 7.01 9.38
CA THR A 28 0.92 7.87 10.21
C THR A 28 1.05 9.30 9.66
N SER A 29 1.40 10.25 10.52
CA SER A 29 1.78 11.61 10.12
C SER A 29 3.06 11.62 9.27
N HIS A 30 3.96 10.65 9.47
CA HIS A 30 5.15 10.45 8.65
C HIS A 30 4.79 10.22 7.19
N MET A 31 3.85 9.31 6.91
CA MET A 31 3.38 9.06 5.54
C MET A 31 2.57 10.24 4.98
N ALA A 32 1.86 11.00 5.82
CA ALA A 32 1.21 12.23 5.38
C ALA A 32 2.22 13.23 4.79
N LYS A 33 3.34 13.41 5.48
CA LYS A 33 4.45 14.29 5.08
C LYS A 33 5.09 13.81 3.78
N VAL A 34 5.24 12.50 3.61
CA VAL A 34 5.68 11.89 2.34
C VAL A 34 4.73 12.29 1.21
N TYR A 35 3.43 12.04 1.36
CA TYR A 35 2.44 12.36 0.33
C TYR A 35 2.40 13.85 0.00
N SER A 36 2.57 14.75 0.97
CA SER A 36 2.61 16.20 0.70
C SER A 36 3.81 16.66 -0.14
N LYS A 37 4.89 15.87 -0.17
CA LYS A 37 6.09 16.15 -0.98
C LYS A 37 6.04 15.46 -2.34
N ALA A 38 5.21 14.45 -2.51
CA ALA A 38 5.12 13.67 -3.73
C ALA A 38 4.29 14.38 -4.81
N THR A 39 4.82 14.42 -6.03
CA THR A 39 4.13 15.02 -7.17
C THR A 39 2.84 14.26 -7.47
N LYS A 40 1.75 14.99 -7.71
CA LYS A 40 0.37 14.48 -7.97
C LYS A 40 -0.38 13.99 -6.73
N TYR A 41 0.19 14.07 -5.54
CA TYR A 41 -0.45 13.66 -4.30
C TYR A 41 -0.97 14.87 -3.52
N GLU A 42 -2.13 14.70 -2.92
CA GLU A 42 -2.69 15.56 -1.87
C GLU A 42 -3.17 14.66 -0.74
N THR A 43 -2.85 15.00 0.51
CA THR A 43 -3.24 14.22 1.67
C THR A 43 -4.51 14.79 2.28
N VAL A 44 -5.46 13.93 2.61
CA VAL A 44 -6.67 14.26 3.38
C VAL A 44 -6.58 13.54 4.71
N ARG A 45 -6.69 14.28 5.81
CA ARG A 45 -6.61 13.72 7.17
C ARG A 45 -7.74 14.30 7.99
N LEU A 46 -8.50 13.42 8.63
CA LEU A 46 -9.63 13.80 9.47
C LEU A 46 -9.66 12.94 10.71
N ILE A 47 -10.08 13.53 11.82
CA ILE A 47 -10.40 12.82 13.05
C ILE A 47 -11.84 13.09 13.46
N ALA A 48 -12.40 12.15 14.21
CA ALA A 48 -13.60 12.34 15.01
C ALA A 48 -13.21 12.35 16.49
N LYS A 49 -13.50 13.46 17.19
CA LYS A 49 -13.26 13.63 18.63
C LYS A 49 -14.57 13.64 19.41
N ASP A 50 -14.54 13.09 20.62
CA ASP A 50 -15.57 13.37 21.61
C ASP A 50 -15.31 14.76 22.21
N GLU A 51 -16.24 15.70 22.04
CA GLU A 51 -16.04 17.09 22.50
C GLU A 51 -15.93 17.24 24.02
N GLY A 52 -16.56 16.33 24.79
CA GLY A 52 -16.53 16.41 26.24
C GLY A 52 -15.16 16.04 26.80
N SER A 53 -14.54 14.99 26.26
CA SER A 53 -13.25 14.46 26.73
C SER A 53 -12.05 14.87 25.87
N GLY A 54 -12.27 15.40 24.66
CA GLY A 54 -11.24 15.70 23.66
C GLY A 54 -10.62 14.47 22.98
N LYS A 55 -11.04 13.25 23.37
CA LYS A 55 -10.43 12.00 22.91
C LYS A 55 -10.76 11.73 21.44
N ILE A 56 -9.75 11.30 20.68
CA ILE A 56 -9.93 10.77 19.32
C ILE A 56 -10.65 9.42 19.42
N LEU A 57 -11.72 9.27 18.63
CA LEU A 57 -12.53 8.06 18.55
C LEU A 57 -12.40 7.36 17.19
N ALA A 58 -12.10 8.11 16.14
CA ALA A 58 -11.84 7.59 14.81
C ALA A 58 -10.91 8.53 14.03
N LEU A 59 -10.17 7.98 13.08
CA LEU A 59 -9.35 8.74 12.14
C LEU A 59 -9.37 8.11 10.74
N VAL A 60 -9.10 8.95 9.74
CA VAL A 60 -8.90 8.50 8.36
C VAL A 60 -7.86 9.39 7.66
N GLN A 61 -6.87 8.75 7.07
CA GLN A 61 -5.93 9.37 6.14
C GLN A 61 -6.10 8.75 4.74
N GLY A 62 -6.36 9.63 3.77
CA GLY A 62 -6.45 9.29 2.36
C GLY A 62 -5.44 10.07 1.52
N SER A 63 -5.03 9.47 0.40
CA SER A 63 -4.20 10.12 -0.62
C SER A 63 -5.03 10.36 -1.88
N VAL A 64 -5.17 11.62 -2.29
CA VAL A 64 -5.76 12.01 -3.57
C VAL A 64 -4.65 12.03 -4.61
N ILE A 65 -4.80 11.22 -5.65
CA ILE A 65 -3.81 11.05 -6.72
C ILE A 65 -4.41 11.56 -8.02
N SER A 66 -3.78 12.58 -8.62
CA SER A 66 -4.30 13.26 -9.82
C SER A 66 -3.36 13.13 -11.02
N GLU A 67 -3.79 12.44 -12.09
CA GLU A 67 -2.95 12.28 -13.29
C GLU A 67 -2.91 13.53 -14.17
N MET A 68 -3.99 14.32 -14.16
CA MET A 68 -4.13 15.58 -14.89
C MET A 68 -3.93 16.78 -13.95
N LYS A 69 -3.45 17.90 -14.50
CA LYS A 69 -3.25 19.17 -13.78
C LYS A 69 -4.40 20.15 -14.04
N GLY A 70 -4.52 21.15 -13.17
CA GLY A 70 -5.45 22.28 -13.33
C GLY A 70 -6.93 21.87 -13.20
N ILE A 71 -7.81 22.57 -13.92
CA ILE A 71 -9.28 22.43 -13.83
C ILE A 71 -9.76 21.01 -14.18
N LEU A 72 -8.97 20.25 -14.95
CA LEU A 72 -9.29 18.88 -15.35
C LEU A 72 -8.83 17.82 -14.35
N SER A 73 -8.14 18.19 -13.26
CA SER A 73 -7.59 17.24 -12.29
C SER A 73 -8.66 16.28 -11.77
N SER A 74 -9.81 16.80 -11.34
CA SER A 74 -10.91 16.02 -10.74
C SER A 74 -11.49 14.90 -11.63
N PHE A 75 -11.30 14.96 -12.95
CA PHE A 75 -11.69 13.89 -13.88
C PHE A 75 -10.67 12.73 -13.92
N SER A 76 -9.49 12.94 -13.35
CA SER A 76 -8.40 11.99 -13.26
C SER A 76 -8.06 11.60 -11.82
N SER A 77 -8.61 12.34 -10.85
CA SER A 77 -8.31 12.18 -9.44
C SER A 77 -9.04 10.99 -8.86
N ARG A 78 -8.33 10.21 -8.06
CA ARG A 78 -8.86 9.13 -7.23
C ARG A 78 -8.38 9.34 -5.81
N SER A 79 -9.18 8.96 -4.81
CA SER A 79 -8.69 8.89 -3.44
C SER A 79 -8.41 7.44 -3.05
N VAL A 80 -7.29 7.20 -2.37
CA VAL A 80 -6.91 5.90 -1.83
C VAL A 80 -6.72 6.02 -0.33
N ILE A 81 -7.53 5.28 0.43
CA ILE A 81 -7.38 5.07 1.87
C ILE A 81 -6.78 3.69 2.05
N GLN A 82 -5.55 3.59 2.58
CA GLN A 82 -4.88 2.32 2.80
C GLN A 82 -4.90 1.98 4.29
N GLY A 83 -5.49 0.84 4.65
CA GLY A 83 -5.55 0.33 6.03
C GLY A 83 -6.40 1.18 6.99
N ALA A 84 -7.48 1.81 6.53
CA ALA A 84 -8.35 2.69 7.32
C ALA A 84 -9.80 2.65 6.81
N PRO A 85 -10.78 3.24 7.51
CA PRO A 85 -10.66 4.06 8.72
C PRO A 85 -10.21 3.26 9.96
N LEU A 86 -9.56 3.94 10.91
CA LEU A 86 -9.22 3.39 12.23
C LEU A 86 -10.16 3.98 13.27
N PHE A 87 -10.71 3.17 14.19
CA PHE A 87 -11.66 3.65 15.19
C PHE A 87 -11.73 2.74 16.40
N VAL A 88 -12.10 3.32 17.55
CA VAL A 88 -12.28 2.56 18.79
C VAL A 88 -13.45 1.59 18.63
N ASP A 89 -13.23 0.29 18.87
CA ASP A 89 -14.31 -0.70 18.80
C ASP A 89 -15.26 -0.58 19.99
N SER A 90 -16.21 0.34 19.85
CA SER A 90 -17.25 0.69 20.82
C SER A 90 -18.42 1.30 20.06
N ASP A 91 -19.60 1.39 20.68
CA ASP A 91 -20.75 2.03 20.04
C ASP A 91 -20.49 3.51 19.72
N GLN A 92 -19.73 4.20 20.57
CA GLN A 92 -19.36 5.59 20.34
C GLN A 92 -18.36 5.72 19.18
N GLY A 93 -17.36 4.84 19.11
CA GLY A 93 -16.39 4.82 18.02
C GLY A 93 -17.02 4.43 16.67
N LYS A 94 -18.00 3.52 16.67
CA LYS A 94 -18.79 3.17 15.47
C LYS A 94 -19.61 4.36 14.95
N LYS A 95 -20.25 5.12 15.84
CA LYS A 95 -20.90 6.40 15.48
C LYS A 95 -19.89 7.42 14.96
N ALA A 96 -18.74 7.54 15.62
CA ALA A 96 -17.68 8.48 15.24
C ALA A 96 -17.14 8.20 13.84
N VAL A 97 -16.82 6.94 13.50
CA VAL A 97 -16.35 6.58 12.16
C VAL A 97 -17.44 6.75 11.10
N GLN A 98 -18.71 6.52 11.45
CA GLN A 98 -19.83 6.77 10.55
C GLN A 98 -19.93 8.26 10.17
N GLU A 99 -19.94 9.16 11.16
CA GLU A 99 -19.99 10.61 10.92
C GLU A 99 -18.73 11.10 10.18
N LEU A 100 -17.55 10.57 10.55
CA LEU A 100 -16.27 10.86 9.90
C LEU A 100 -16.30 10.51 8.41
N MET A 101 -16.80 9.32 8.06
CA MET A 101 -16.83 8.85 6.67
C MET A 101 -17.90 9.57 5.84
N VAL A 102 -19.03 9.97 6.45
CA VAL A 102 -19.99 10.87 5.80
C VAL A 102 -19.32 12.19 5.43
N HIS A 103 -18.65 12.83 6.40
CA HIS A 103 -17.93 14.09 6.18
C HIS A 103 -16.83 13.94 5.12
N TYR A 104 -16.03 12.87 5.20
CA TYR A 104 -15.02 12.56 4.20
C TYR A 104 -15.61 12.43 2.79
N ASN A 105 -16.73 11.72 2.63
CA ASN A 105 -17.39 11.55 1.35
C ASN A 105 -17.90 12.88 0.78
N ASP A 106 -18.46 13.74 1.63
CA ASP A 106 -18.89 15.08 1.22
C ASP A 106 -17.73 15.96 0.75
N LEU A 107 -16.55 15.85 1.38
CA LEU A 107 -15.34 16.55 0.92
C LEU A 107 -14.84 16.00 -0.43
N MET A 108 -14.99 14.69 -0.66
CA MET A 108 -14.41 14.01 -1.82
C MET A 108 -15.29 14.04 -3.08
N LYS A 109 -16.62 14.16 -2.93
CA LYS A 109 -17.57 13.95 -4.04
C LYS A 109 -17.30 14.79 -5.29
N ASP A 110 -16.82 16.02 -5.10
CA ASP A 110 -16.50 16.93 -6.19
C ASP A 110 -15.02 16.93 -6.58
N LYS A 111 -14.15 16.32 -5.77
CA LYS A 111 -12.70 16.30 -5.98
C LYS A 111 -12.21 15.07 -6.75
N VAL A 112 -12.88 13.93 -6.60
CA VAL A 112 -12.39 12.66 -7.15
C VAL A 112 -13.49 11.90 -7.92
N VAL A 113 -13.05 11.02 -8.82
CA VAL A 113 -13.95 10.09 -9.53
C VAL A 113 -14.48 9.01 -8.59
N TYR A 114 -13.59 8.46 -7.76
CA TYR A 114 -13.89 7.42 -6.80
C TYR A 114 -12.94 7.46 -5.60
N THR A 115 -13.40 6.91 -4.47
CA THR A 115 -12.56 6.57 -3.31
C THR A 115 -12.42 5.05 -3.25
N GLN A 116 -11.20 4.56 -3.08
CA GLN A 116 -10.93 3.15 -2.79
C GLN A 116 -10.32 3.00 -1.40
N ILE A 117 -10.93 2.17 -0.58
CA ILE A 117 -10.36 1.67 0.68
C ILE A 117 -9.66 0.34 0.38
N ARG A 118 -8.37 0.26 0.70
CA ARG A 118 -7.55 -0.94 0.54
C ARG A 118 -7.32 -1.53 1.91
N ASN A 119 -8.00 -2.63 2.19
CA ASN A 119 -8.02 -3.24 3.51
C ASN A 119 -6.67 -3.92 3.79
N MET A 120 -6.20 -3.81 5.04
CA MET A 120 -4.98 -4.47 5.53
C MET A 120 -5.27 -5.42 6.70
N GLY A 121 -6.55 -5.66 6.97
CA GLY A 121 -7.03 -6.45 8.08
C GLY A 121 -8.53 -6.67 7.98
N ASP A 122 -9.08 -7.36 8.97
CA ASP A 122 -10.51 -7.65 9.04
C ASP A 122 -11.34 -6.35 9.12
N THR A 123 -12.38 -6.26 8.29
CA THR A 123 -13.30 -5.12 8.22
C THR A 123 -14.72 -5.49 8.63
N SER A 124 -14.93 -6.66 9.23
CA SER A 124 -16.24 -7.15 9.68
C SER A 124 -16.97 -6.18 10.63
N ASN A 125 -16.22 -5.35 11.35
CA ASN A 125 -16.76 -4.35 12.28
C ASN A 125 -17.28 -3.07 11.58
N CYS A 126 -16.95 -2.84 10.30
CA CYS A 126 -17.35 -1.66 9.54
C CYS A 126 -17.96 -1.97 8.16
N CYS A 127 -17.94 -3.22 7.69
CA CYS A 127 -18.41 -3.61 6.36
C CYS A 127 -19.86 -3.17 6.08
N LYS A 128 -20.78 -3.40 7.02
CA LYS A 128 -22.20 -2.99 6.90
C LYS A 128 -22.37 -1.47 6.83
N MET A 129 -21.53 -0.73 7.55
CA MET A 129 -21.54 0.73 7.52
C MET A 129 -21.05 1.23 6.16
N LEU A 130 -19.97 0.66 5.63
CA LEU A 130 -19.43 1.03 4.32
C LEU A 130 -20.42 0.70 3.19
N ASP A 131 -21.02 -0.49 3.23
CA ASP A 131 -22.06 -0.91 2.28
C ASP A 131 -23.27 0.04 2.28
N ALA A 132 -23.78 0.40 3.46
CA ALA A 132 -24.86 1.38 3.61
C ALA A 132 -24.49 2.78 3.08
N MET A 133 -23.20 3.12 3.02
CA MET A 133 -22.69 4.35 2.41
C MET A 133 -22.44 4.23 0.91
N GLY A 134 -22.76 3.09 0.28
CA GLY A 134 -22.57 2.85 -1.15
C GLY A 134 -21.12 2.57 -1.54
N TYR A 135 -20.35 1.96 -0.66
CA TYR A 135 -19.08 1.33 -1.02
C TYR A 135 -19.32 -0.12 -1.44
N GLU A 136 -18.87 -0.47 -2.64
CA GLU A 136 -18.94 -1.82 -3.17
C GLU A 136 -17.68 -2.60 -2.75
N TYR A 137 -17.85 -3.81 -2.24
CA TYR A 137 -16.74 -4.70 -1.88
C TYR A 137 -16.25 -5.49 -3.10
N GLU A 138 -14.93 -5.53 -3.30
CA GLU A 138 -14.25 -6.36 -4.29
C GLU A 138 -13.25 -7.29 -3.59
N GLU A 139 -13.30 -8.58 -3.93
CA GLU A 139 -12.33 -9.55 -3.41
C GLU A 139 -10.90 -9.24 -3.86
N HIS A 140 -9.98 -9.35 -2.92
CA HIS A 140 -8.57 -9.10 -3.17
C HIS A 140 -7.75 -9.90 -2.18
N LEU A 141 -7.13 -10.97 -2.69
CA LEU A 141 -6.33 -11.87 -1.89
C LEU A 141 -5.05 -11.19 -1.42
N ASP A 142 -4.41 -11.75 -0.40
CA ASP A 142 -3.03 -11.48 -0.02
C ASP A 142 -2.37 -12.71 0.62
N PHE A 143 -1.07 -12.63 0.89
CA PHE A 143 -0.34 -13.60 1.70
C PHE A 143 0.35 -12.91 2.86
N LEU A 144 0.14 -13.45 4.06
CA LEU A 144 0.79 -12.97 5.29
C LEU A 144 1.75 -14.05 5.80
N ILE A 145 3.02 -13.69 5.98
CA ILE A 145 4.01 -14.60 6.57
C ILE A 145 4.26 -14.17 8.02
N ASN A 146 4.08 -15.10 8.95
CA ASN A 146 4.47 -14.90 10.34
C ASN A 146 6.00 -14.77 10.43
N LEU A 147 6.46 -13.61 10.88
CA LEU A 147 7.86 -13.28 11.13
C LEU A 147 8.26 -13.45 12.61
N ASP A 148 7.31 -13.60 13.55
CA ASP A 148 7.57 -13.76 14.99
C ASP A 148 8.02 -15.19 15.34
N ARG A 149 9.11 -15.60 14.71
CA ARG A 149 9.69 -16.95 14.76
C ARG A 149 11.10 -16.94 14.16
N LYS A 150 11.81 -18.06 14.27
CA LYS A 150 13.21 -18.15 13.81
C LYS A 150 13.33 -18.21 12.29
N GLU A 151 14.47 -17.75 11.77
CA GLU A 151 14.82 -17.79 10.34
C GLU A 151 14.64 -19.20 9.75
N GLU A 152 15.08 -20.24 10.48
CA GLU A 152 15.04 -21.63 10.01
C GLU A 152 13.60 -22.15 9.85
N GLU A 153 12.69 -21.70 10.72
CA GLU A 153 11.27 -22.07 10.66
C GLU A 153 10.62 -21.42 9.44
N ILE A 154 10.88 -20.12 9.22
CA ILE A 154 10.42 -19.41 8.02
C ILE A 154 10.97 -20.08 6.75
N TRP A 155 12.27 -20.40 6.73
CA TRP A 155 12.90 -21.10 5.61
C TRP A 155 12.25 -22.46 5.32
N SER A 156 11.88 -23.21 6.37
CA SER A 156 11.31 -24.54 6.22
C SER A 156 9.94 -24.54 5.51
N ASP A 157 9.15 -23.49 5.71
CA ASP A 157 7.83 -23.28 5.09
C ASP A 157 7.93 -22.89 3.61
N ILE A 158 9.05 -22.30 3.18
CA ILE A 158 9.28 -21.96 1.78
C ILE A 158 9.34 -23.27 0.96
N GLN A 159 8.55 -23.30 -0.12
CA GLN A 159 8.47 -24.49 -0.97
C GLN A 159 9.85 -24.91 -1.50
N LYS A 160 10.10 -26.22 -1.58
CA LYS A 160 11.40 -26.78 -1.98
C LYS A 160 11.93 -26.23 -3.31
N SER A 161 11.06 -26.02 -4.30
CA SER A 161 11.41 -25.41 -5.58
C SER A 161 11.89 -23.96 -5.44
N ARG A 162 11.25 -23.19 -4.55
CA ARG A 162 11.58 -21.80 -4.24
C ARG A 162 12.92 -21.70 -3.51
N ARG A 163 13.16 -22.53 -2.50
CA ARG A 163 14.47 -22.65 -1.82
C ARG A 163 15.61 -22.99 -2.77
N LYS A 164 15.37 -23.91 -3.72
CA LYS A 164 16.35 -24.22 -4.78
C LYS A 164 16.68 -23.01 -5.65
N GLY A 165 15.68 -22.20 -5.98
CA GLY A 165 15.87 -20.95 -6.73
C GLY A 165 16.70 -19.92 -5.93
N ILE A 166 16.37 -19.72 -4.66
CA ILE A 166 17.10 -18.82 -3.76
C ILE A 166 18.57 -19.24 -3.65
N ASN A 167 18.85 -20.51 -3.35
CA ASN A 167 20.23 -21.02 -3.27
C ASN A 167 20.95 -21.01 -4.62
N ARG A 168 20.22 -20.98 -5.73
CA ARG A 168 20.82 -20.82 -7.07
C ARG A 168 21.14 -19.36 -7.34
N ALA A 169 20.28 -18.42 -6.96
CA ALA A 169 20.57 -16.99 -7.07
C ALA A 169 21.90 -16.62 -6.39
N GLU A 170 22.09 -17.08 -5.15
CA GLU A 170 23.31 -16.87 -4.38
C GLU A 170 24.55 -17.48 -5.07
N ARG A 171 24.46 -18.74 -5.53
CA ARG A 171 25.55 -19.40 -6.27
C ARG A 171 25.86 -18.75 -7.62
N ASP A 172 24.85 -18.18 -8.26
CA ASP A 172 24.97 -17.45 -9.53
C ASP A 172 25.48 -16.01 -9.30
N GLY A 173 25.88 -15.65 -8.08
CA GLY A 173 26.53 -14.39 -7.73
C GLY A 173 25.56 -13.23 -7.48
N ILE A 174 24.28 -13.51 -7.22
CA ILE A 174 23.32 -12.46 -6.83
C ILE A 174 23.57 -12.08 -5.37
N ILE A 175 23.86 -10.80 -5.15
CA ILE A 175 24.06 -10.20 -3.82
C ILE A 175 22.93 -9.21 -3.59
N VAL A 176 22.22 -9.35 -2.46
CA VAL A 176 21.17 -8.41 -2.03
C VAL A 176 21.66 -7.64 -0.82
N ARG A 177 21.51 -6.32 -0.85
CA ARG A 177 21.80 -5.44 0.29
C ARG A 177 20.84 -4.26 0.32
N ASN A 178 20.86 -3.51 1.42
CA ASN A 178 20.27 -2.18 1.48
C ASN A 178 20.99 -1.23 0.51
N VAL A 179 20.25 -0.25 0.02
CA VAL A 179 20.79 0.95 -0.61
C VAL A 179 21.64 1.69 0.43
N GLU A 180 22.86 2.04 0.04
CA GLU A 180 23.84 2.74 0.88
C GLU A 180 24.00 4.19 0.44
N GLU A 181 23.89 4.45 -0.87
CA GLU A 181 24.06 5.78 -1.46
C GLU A 181 22.76 6.26 -2.11
N ARG A 182 22.46 7.56 -1.96
CA ARG A 182 21.21 8.13 -2.47
C ARG A 182 21.07 7.97 -3.99
N GLU A 183 22.18 7.93 -4.71
CA GLU A 183 22.22 7.73 -6.17
C GLU A 183 21.63 6.39 -6.60
N GLU A 184 21.72 5.36 -5.74
CA GLU A 184 21.16 4.03 -6.02
C GLU A 184 19.62 4.02 -5.97
N LEU A 185 19.01 5.00 -5.32
CA LEU A 185 17.55 5.16 -5.31
C LEU A 185 17.01 5.29 -6.74
N LYS A 186 17.73 6.00 -7.61
CA LYS A 186 17.33 6.13 -9.02
C LYS A 186 17.38 4.79 -9.73
N LEU A 187 18.39 3.96 -9.44
CA LEU A 187 18.52 2.61 -10.01
C LEU A 187 17.36 1.71 -9.57
N CYS A 188 16.96 1.82 -8.30
CA CYS A 188 15.77 1.15 -7.78
C CYS A 188 14.52 1.61 -8.54
N TYR A 189 14.29 2.92 -8.62
CA TYR A 189 13.12 3.44 -9.31
C TYR A 189 13.06 3.03 -10.78
N ASP A 190 14.18 3.07 -11.51
CA ASP A 190 14.23 2.67 -12.92
C ASP A 190 13.79 1.20 -13.11
N LEU A 191 14.19 0.29 -12.22
CA LEU A 191 13.74 -1.11 -12.24
C LEU A 191 12.23 -1.25 -11.97
N VAL A 192 11.70 -0.52 -10.99
CA VAL A 192 10.25 -0.54 -10.69
C VAL A 192 9.47 0.05 -11.86
N LEU A 193 9.93 1.18 -12.41
CA LEU A 193 9.33 1.85 -13.57
C LEU A 193 9.28 0.92 -14.79
N ASP A 194 10.38 0.25 -15.11
CA ASP A 194 10.42 -0.69 -16.22
C ASP A 194 9.48 -1.87 -15.99
N THR A 195 9.41 -2.39 -14.77
CA THR A 195 8.49 -3.46 -14.40
C THR A 195 7.03 -3.04 -14.62
N TYR A 196 6.65 -1.86 -14.12
CA TYR A 196 5.28 -1.34 -14.24
C TYR A 196 4.92 -0.99 -15.69
N LYS A 197 5.86 -0.45 -16.48
CA LYS A 197 5.67 -0.22 -17.92
C LYS A 197 5.40 -1.53 -18.67
N ARG A 198 6.14 -2.61 -18.37
CA ARG A 198 5.94 -3.93 -18.99
C ARG A 198 4.56 -4.51 -18.68
N PHE A 199 4.12 -4.44 -17.43
CA PHE A 199 2.78 -4.86 -17.04
C PHE A 199 1.68 -3.87 -17.43
N LYS A 200 2.06 -2.72 -18.00
CA LYS A 200 1.18 -1.61 -18.36
C LYS A 200 0.32 -1.24 -17.16
N ILE A 201 0.93 -0.97 -16.01
CA ILE A 201 0.26 -0.51 -14.77
C ILE A 201 0.77 0.90 -14.47
N PRO A 202 -0.08 1.83 -13.99
CA PRO A 202 0.38 3.15 -13.59
C PRO A 202 1.32 3.05 -12.40
N ILE A 203 2.39 3.84 -12.40
CA ILE A 203 3.34 3.94 -11.29
C ILE A 203 3.35 5.36 -10.75
N ALA A 204 3.63 5.48 -9.45
CA ALA A 204 3.87 6.77 -8.82
C ALA A 204 5.09 7.46 -9.44
N ASP A 205 5.09 8.79 -9.41
CA ASP A 205 6.26 9.58 -9.80
C ASP A 205 7.44 9.30 -8.84
N ILE A 206 8.68 9.46 -9.35
CA ILE A 206 9.91 9.24 -8.56
C ILE A 206 9.93 10.05 -7.26
N SER A 207 9.31 11.24 -7.26
CA SER A 207 9.20 12.09 -6.07
C SER A 207 8.54 11.40 -4.88
N LEU A 208 7.67 10.39 -5.09
CA LEU A 208 7.13 9.60 -3.98
C LEU A 208 8.19 8.70 -3.35
N PHE A 209 9.06 8.11 -4.16
CA PHE A 209 10.15 7.24 -3.71
C PHE A 209 11.23 8.05 -3.00
N GLU A 210 11.58 9.22 -3.54
CA GLU A 210 12.49 10.18 -2.90
C GLU A 210 11.94 10.66 -1.56
N ALA A 211 10.66 11.05 -1.51
CA ALA A 211 10.04 11.48 -0.27
C ALA A 211 10.02 10.38 0.79
N VAL A 212 9.77 9.11 0.41
CA VAL A 212 9.87 7.97 1.34
C VAL A 212 11.31 7.73 1.79
N TYR A 213 12.27 7.73 0.86
CA TYR A 213 13.68 7.54 1.21
C TYR A 213 14.15 8.61 2.20
N ASP A 214 13.95 9.88 1.88
CA ASP A 214 14.41 11.01 2.67
C ASP A 214 13.70 11.10 4.04
N ALA A 215 12.46 10.62 4.15
CA ALA A 215 11.68 10.75 5.39
C ALA A 215 11.70 9.50 6.28
N LEU A 216 11.81 8.30 5.70
CA LEU A 216 11.53 7.04 6.40
C LEU A 216 12.71 6.09 6.48
N SER A 217 13.72 6.18 5.59
CA SER A 217 14.80 5.18 5.54
C SER A 217 15.65 5.14 6.82
N GLU A 218 16.13 6.30 7.29
CA GLU A 218 16.95 6.41 8.51
C GLU A 218 16.18 6.07 9.79
N THR A 219 14.84 6.12 9.75
CA THR A 219 13.98 5.76 10.89
C THR A 219 13.74 4.25 11.01
N GLY A 220 14.15 3.48 10.00
CA GLY A 220 13.82 2.06 9.86
C GLY A 220 12.40 1.79 9.37
N TYR A 221 11.61 2.83 9.08
CA TYR A 221 10.24 2.69 8.56
C TYR A 221 10.17 2.42 7.05
N ALA A 222 11.30 2.45 6.35
CA ALA A 222 11.39 1.96 4.99
C ALA A 222 12.76 1.32 4.73
N ASP A 223 12.77 0.14 4.11
CA ASP A 223 13.99 -0.43 3.55
C ASP A 223 13.96 -0.33 2.03
N PHE A 224 15.06 0.10 1.44
CA PHE A 224 15.31 0.03 0.01
C PHE A 224 16.35 -1.04 -0.23
N LEU A 225 15.95 -2.16 -0.81
CA LEU A 225 16.86 -3.27 -1.13
C LEU A 225 17.19 -3.26 -2.62
N ILE A 226 18.44 -3.56 -2.92
CA ILE A 226 18.97 -3.62 -4.27
C ILE A 226 19.75 -4.93 -4.45
N ALA A 227 19.54 -5.58 -5.60
CA ALA A 227 20.17 -6.83 -5.97
C ALA A 227 21.17 -6.59 -7.11
N TYR A 228 22.40 -7.07 -6.93
CA TYR A 228 23.49 -6.99 -7.89
C TYR A 228 23.87 -8.36 -8.43
N LYS A 229 24.28 -8.41 -9.70
CA LYS A 229 24.95 -9.56 -10.31
C LYS A 229 26.04 -9.04 -11.24
N ASN A 230 27.30 -9.42 -10.99
CA ASN A 230 28.45 -8.94 -11.75
C ASN A 230 28.48 -7.40 -11.90
N GLU A 231 28.34 -6.68 -10.79
CA GLU A 231 28.30 -5.19 -10.73
C GLU A 231 27.07 -4.54 -11.39
N GLU A 232 26.19 -5.31 -12.04
CA GLU A 232 24.94 -4.79 -12.60
C GLU A 232 23.79 -4.90 -11.60
N VAL A 233 22.99 -3.84 -11.51
CA VAL A 233 21.72 -3.86 -10.77
C VAL A 233 20.70 -4.71 -11.53
N VAL A 234 20.18 -5.74 -10.87
CA VAL A 234 19.26 -6.73 -11.48
C VAL A 234 17.90 -6.77 -10.81
N GLY A 235 17.75 -6.23 -9.60
CA GLY A 235 16.46 -6.16 -8.93
C GLY A 235 16.44 -5.19 -7.76
N THR A 236 15.23 -4.86 -7.31
CA THR A 236 14.98 -4.03 -6.14
C THR A 236 13.67 -4.43 -5.49
N ARG A 237 13.59 -4.23 -4.18
CA ARG A 237 12.35 -4.32 -3.43
C ARG A 237 12.35 -3.32 -2.29
N ILE A 238 11.23 -2.65 -2.10
CA ILE A 238 11.08 -1.58 -1.13
C ILE A 238 9.99 -1.99 -0.17
N THR A 239 10.31 -2.00 1.12
CA THR A 239 9.35 -2.28 2.18
C THR A 239 9.03 -1.03 2.97
N LEU A 240 7.82 -0.99 3.54
CA LEU A 240 7.46 -0.03 4.57
C LEU A 240 7.25 -0.80 5.87
N ASN A 241 7.94 -0.40 6.92
CA ASN A 241 7.99 -1.14 8.17
C ASN A 241 7.40 -0.29 9.29
N TYR A 242 6.41 -0.81 10.00
CA TYR A 242 5.80 -0.06 11.10
C TYR A 242 5.10 -0.99 12.08
N LYS A 243 5.28 -0.71 13.37
CA LYS A 243 4.73 -1.50 14.48
C LYS A 243 5.12 -2.97 14.34
N ASP A 244 4.18 -3.82 13.96
CA ASP A 244 4.32 -5.27 13.89
C ASP A 244 4.50 -5.78 12.45
N MET A 245 4.54 -4.90 11.45
CA MET A 245 4.41 -5.26 10.03
C MET A 245 5.58 -4.76 9.17
N VAL A 246 6.03 -5.63 8.26
CA VAL A 246 6.83 -5.30 7.09
C VAL A 246 5.94 -5.43 5.86
N TYR A 247 5.62 -4.31 5.20
CA TYR A 247 4.74 -4.27 4.03
C TYR A 247 5.55 -4.20 2.74
N ASP A 248 5.38 -5.16 1.84
CA ASP A 248 5.98 -5.20 0.51
C ASP A 248 5.35 -4.16 -0.42
N TRP A 249 6.02 -3.02 -0.58
CA TRP A 249 5.40 -1.85 -1.19
C TRP A 249 5.62 -1.77 -2.70
N TYR A 250 6.87 -1.85 -3.14
CA TYR A 250 7.23 -1.85 -4.57
C TYR A 250 8.33 -2.87 -4.85
N ALA A 251 8.26 -3.48 -6.02
CA ALA A 251 9.27 -4.41 -6.51
C ALA A 251 9.56 -4.15 -8.00
N GLY A 252 10.80 -4.39 -8.40
CA GLY A 252 11.21 -4.29 -9.78
C GLY A 252 12.39 -5.22 -10.07
N SER A 253 12.35 -5.91 -11.20
CA SER A 253 13.42 -6.83 -11.60
C SER A 253 13.69 -6.75 -13.09
N ARG A 254 14.96 -7.01 -13.45
CA ARG A 254 15.43 -7.07 -14.83
C ARG A 254 15.01 -8.40 -15.44
N GLN A 255 14.55 -8.37 -16.69
CA GLN A 255 14.23 -9.59 -17.43
C GLN A 255 15.50 -10.38 -17.79
N GLY A 256 15.37 -11.71 -17.84
CA GLY A 256 16.47 -12.60 -18.23
C GLY A 256 17.46 -12.94 -17.11
N VAL A 257 17.24 -12.45 -15.89
CA VAL A 257 18.01 -12.85 -14.71
C VAL A 257 17.10 -13.66 -13.80
N ASP A 258 17.35 -14.97 -13.72
CA ASP A 258 16.53 -15.88 -12.92
C ASP A 258 16.72 -15.65 -11.41
N TYR A 259 15.66 -15.89 -10.64
CA TYR A 259 15.66 -15.97 -9.18
C TYR A 259 16.00 -14.68 -8.41
N VAL A 260 15.99 -13.51 -9.08
CA VAL A 260 16.26 -12.22 -8.42
C VAL A 260 15.18 -11.88 -7.41
N ASP A 261 13.91 -11.97 -7.80
CA ASP A 261 12.77 -11.67 -6.93
C ASP A 261 12.74 -12.64 -5.74
N GLU A 262 13.11 -13.91 -5.96
CA GLU A 262 13.30 -14.92 -4.92
C GLU A 262 14.32 -14.53 -3.86
N ALA A 263 15.50 -14.11 -4.30
CA ALA A 263 16.58 -13.68 -3.42
C ALA A 263 16.17 -12.45 -2.60
N LEU A 264 15.52 -11.47 -3.23
CA LEU A 264 15.02 -10.26 -2.57
C LEU A 264 13.99 -10.57 -1.49
N VAL A 265 12.97 -11.40 -1.79
CA VAL A 265 11.97 -11.81 -0.79
C VAL A 265 12.64 -12.52 0.37
N TRP A 266 13.54 -13.48 0.08
CA TRP A 266 14.20 -14.23 1.13
C TRP A 266 15.06 -13.33 2.02
N HIS A 267 15.79 -12.37 1.44
CA HIS A 267 16.57 -11.40 2.19
C HIS A 267 15.69 -10.62 3.19
N ILE A 268 14.52 -10.13 2.74
CA ILE A 268 13.56 -9.42 3.61
C ILE A 268 13.07 -10.31 4.75
N LEU A 269 12.67 -11.54 4.44
CA LEU A 269 12.15 -12.48 5.45
C LEU A 269 13.24 -12.83 6.47
N LYS A 270 14.45 -13.10 6.00
CA LYS A 270 15.62 -13.40 6.82
C LYS A 270 15.97 -12.25 7.76
N MET A 271 16.12 -11.04 7.24
CA MET A 271 16.57 -9.90 8.04
C MET A 271 15.53 -9.46 9.09
N ASN A 272 14.24 -9.81 8.90
CA ASN A 272 13.14 -9.44 9.78
C ASN A 272 12.59 -10.59 10.64
N ALA A 273 13.17 -11.79 10.54
CA ALA A 273 12.83 -12.93 11.40
C ALA A 273 13.04 -12.57 12.88
N GLY A 274 11.98 -12.73 13.68
CA GLY A 274 11.93 -12.39 15.11
C GLY A 274 11.94 -10.89 15.44
N LYS A 275 11.91 -9.99 14.43
CA LYS A 275 11.92 -8.53 14.64
C LYS A 275 10.54 -7.89 14.46
N TYR A 276 9.77 -8.42 13.52
CA TYR A 276 8.39 -8.04 13.25
C TYR A 276 7.49 -9.27 13.39
N LYS A 277 6.17 -9.06 13.42
CA LYS A 277 5.22 -10.18 13.50
C LYS A 277 4.76 -10.66 12.13
N ILE A 278 4.59 -9.75 11.18
CA ILE A 278 3.97 -10.08 9.89
C ILE A 278 4.78 -9.46 8.75
N PHE A 279 5.08 -10.28 7.74
CA PHE A 279 5.40 -9.80 6.40
C PHE A 279 4.13 -9.86 5.56
N ASP A 280 3.70 -8.69 5.07
CA ASP A 280 2.53 -8.51 4.23
C ASP A 280 2.98 -8.29 2.79
N PHE A 281 2.52 -9.13 1.87
CA PHE A 281 2.85 -9.03 0.46
C PHE A 281 2.09 -7.90 -0.28
N GLY A 282 1.12 -7.23 0.33
CA GLY A 282 0.43 -6.06 -0.24
C GLY A 282 -0.53 -6.35 -1.40
N GLY A 283 -0.85 -7.63 -1.66
CA GLY A 283 -1.96 -8.05 -2.51
C GLY A 283 -1.62 -9.13 -3.54
N ALA A 284 -2.51 -10.08 -3.73
CA ALA A 284 -2.41 -11.23 -4.62
C ALA A 284 -3.57 -11.31 -5.64
N GLY A 285 -4.26 -10.18 -5.88
CA GLY A 285 -5.27 -10.05 -6.92
C GLY A 285 -6.60 -10.73 -6.61
N HIS A 286 -7.53 -10.64 -7.56
CA HIS A 286 -8.86 -11.25 -7.43
C HIS A 286 -8.77 -12.78 -7.47
N PRO A 287 -9.48 -13.54 -6.62
CA PRO A 287 -9.42 -15.01 -6.57
C PRO A 287 -9.70 -15.65 -7.93
N ASP A 288 -10.74 -15.21 -8.62
CA ASP A 288 -11.20 -15.80 -9.89
C ASP A 288 -10.30 -15.54 -11.11
N LYS A 289 -9.28 -14.68 -10.99
CA LYS A 289 -8.38 -14.36 -12.11
C LYS A 289 -7.06 -15.09 -11.95
N PRO A 290 -6.58 -15.82 -12.97
CA PRO A 290 -5.22 -16.35 -12.97
C PRO A 290 -4.22 -15.21 -12.80
N TYR A 291 -3.34 -15.32 -11.80
CA TYR A 291 -2.37 -14.27 -11.52
C TYR A 291 -1.03 -14.89 -11.13
N GLY A 292 -0.02 -14.77 -12.00
CA GLY A 292 1.30 -15.38 -11.77
C GLY A 292 1.97 -14.87 -10.50
N VAL A 293 1.73 -13.61 -10.13
CA VAL A 293 2.23 -13.01 -8.88
C VAL A 293 1.61 -13.68 -7.65
N ARG A 294 0.35 -14.13 -7.71
CA ARG A 294 -0.28 -14.90 -6.62
C ARG A 294 0.46 -16.22 -6.38
N GLU A 295 0.73 -16.98 -7.46
CA GLU A 295 1.49 -18.22 -7.35
C GLU A 295 2.94 -17.99 -6.93
N PHE A 296 3.53 -16.85 -7.30
CA PHE A 296 4.85 -16.48 -6.81
C PHE A 296 4.85 -16.36 -5.28
N LYS A 297 3.93 -15.57 -4.73
CA LYS A 297 3.78 -15.27 -3.28
C LYS A 297 3.47 -16.52 -2.47
N ARG A 298 2.49 -17.32 -2.92
CA ARG A 298 2.10 -18.60 -2.29
C ARG A 298 3.27 -19.55 -2.04
N ARG A 299 4.29 -19.52 -2.90
CA ARG A 299 5.45 -20.43 -2.82
C ARG A 299 6.44 -20.07 -1.69
N PHE A 300 6.26 -18.92 -1.04
CA PHE A 300 6.99 -18.56 0.18
C PHE A 300 6.30 -19.05 1.46
N GLY A 301 5.14 -19.70 1.35
CA GLY A 301 4.34 -20.10 2.51
C GLY A 301 3.41 -18.96 2.95
N GLY A 302 3.11 -18.93 4.24
CA GLY A 302 2.20 -17.96 4.83
C GLY A 302 0.72 -18.32 4.69
N GLU A 303 -0.11 -17.51 5.33
CA GLU A 303 -1.56 -17.59 5.30
C GLU A 303 -2.11 -16.79 4.11
N MET A 304 -2.98 -17.41 3.31
CA MET A 304 -3.72 -16.69 2.28
C MET A 304 -4.95 -16.05 2.91
N VAL A 305 -5.08 -14.72 2.79
CA VAL A 305 -6.19 -13.95 3.33
C VAL A 305 -6.96 -13.26 2.21
N ASN A 306 -8.20 -12.84 2.49
CA ASN A 306 -9.01 -12.04 1.58
C ASN A 306 -9.67 -10.88 2.33
N TYR A 307 -8.91 -9.83 2.59
CA TYR A 307 -9.48 -8.63 3.19
C TYR A 307 -10.21 -7.76 2.17
N GLY A 308 -9.96 -7.95 0.88
CA GLY A 308 -10.65 -7.24 -0.19
C GLY A 308 -10.39 -5.74 -0.19
N ARG A 309 -11.21 -5.03 -0.95
CA ARG A 309 -11.19 -3.57 -1.10
C ARG A 309 -12.61 -3.06 -1.16
N TYR A 310 -12.82 -1.83 -0.74
CA TYR A 310 -14.08 -1.14 -0.93
C TYR A 310 -13.91 0.00 -1.93
N GLU A 311 -14.84 0.19 -2.85
CA GLU A 311 -14.82 1.30 -3.80
C GLU A 311 -16.16 2.03 -3.80
N LYS A 312 -16.09 3.37 -3.73
CA LYS A 312 -17.25 4.25 -3.89
C LYS A 312 -17.02 5.17 -5.07
N VAL A 313 -17.87 5.06 -6.08
CA VAL A 313 -17.90 6.00 -7.21
C VAL A 313 -18.67 7.25 -6.80
N HIS A 314 -18.01 8.40 -6.84
CA HIS A 314 -18.62 9.67 -6.44
C HIS A 314 -19.31 10.39 -7.59
N SER A 315 -18.85 10.19 -8.83
CA SER A 315 -19.47 10.78 -10.01
C SER A 315 -19.40 9.85 -11.22
N VAL A 316 -20.54 9.28 -11.60
CA VAL A 316 -20.68 8.43 -12.80
C VAL A 316 -20.36 9.22 -14.07
N THR A 317 -20.70 10.51 -14.12
CA THR A 317 -20.37 11.38 -15.26
C THR A 317 -18.87 11.58 -15.37
N LYS A 318 -18.18 11.94 -14.27
CA LYS A 318 -16.71 12.05 -14.29
C LYS A 318 -16.08 10.72 -14.63
N LYS A 319 -16.58 9.60 -14.09
CA LYS A 319 -16.13 8.24 -14.45
C LYS A 319 -16.27 7.96 -15.95
N THR A 320 -17.38 8.33 -16.56
CA THR A 320 -17.62 8.13 -18.00
C THR A 320 -16.73 9.02 -18.86
N VAL A 321 -16.55 10.28 -18.47
CA VAL A 321 -15.66 11.24 -19.15
C VAL A 321 -14.21 10.80 -19.03
N ALA A 322 -13.77 10.44 -17.81
CA ALA A 322 -12.47 9.83 -17.55
C ALA A 322 -12.24 8.63 -18.47
N PHE A 323 -13.17 7.68 -18.49
CA PHE A 323 -13.09 6.48 -19.33
C PHE A 323 -12.90 6.84 -20.82
N LYS A 324 -13.64 7.83 -21.33
CA LYS A 324 -13.51 8.30 -22.72
C LYS A 324 -12.18 9.01 -22.99
N LEU A 325 -11.76 9.93 -22.12
CA LEU A 325 -10.50 10.68 -22.22
C LEU A 325 -9.27 9.76 -22.13
N PHE A 326 -9.30 8.76 -21.25
CA PHE A 326 -8.19 7.83 -21.06
C PHE A 326 -8.11 6.73 -22.14
N LYS A 327 -9.22 6.46 -22.84
CA LYS A 327 -9.25 5.56 -24.01
C LYS A 327 -8.60 6.19 -25.24
N THR A 328 -8.71 7.51 -25.42
CA THR A 328 -8.08 8.24 -26.55
C THR A 328 -6.59 8.50 -26.36
N TYR A 329 -6.11 8.65 -25.11
CA TYR A 329 -4.71 9.01 -24.85
C TYR A 329 -3.70 7.86 -24.91
N GLN A 330 -4.10 6.60 -25.14
CA GLN A 330 -3.25 5.39 -24.99
C GLN A 330 -2.48 5.28 -23.66
N ILE A 331 -2.65 6.21 -22.72
CA ILE A 331 -1.86 6.28 -21.50
C ILE A 331 -2.34 5.23 -20.49
N ILE A 332 -3.60 4.77 -20.47
CA ILE A 332 -4.02 3.85 -19.40
C ILE A 332 -5.12 2.83 -19.79
N ARG A 333 -4.73 1.74 -20.49
CA ARG A 333 -5.53 0.50 -20.54
C ARG A 333 -5.72 -0.22 -19.16
N PRO A 334 -4.84 -0.12 -18.14
CA PRO A 334 -5.04 -0.80 -16.85
C PRO A 334 -6.06 -0.15 -15.89
N LEU A 335 -6.36 1.15 -16.02
CA LEU A 335 -7.48 1.77 -15.28
C LEU A 335 -8.81 1.24 -15.84
N LEU A 336 -8.86 0.95 -17.14
CA LEU A 336 -9.99 0.31 -17.80
C LEU A 336 -10.08 -1.18 -17.46
N HIS A 337 -8.94 -1.83 -17.18
CA HIS A 337 -8.88 -3.25 -16.83
C HIS A 337 -9.37 -3.58 -15.42
N ARG A 338 -9.81 -2.59 -14.63
CA ARG A 338 -10.60 -2.80 -13.40
C ARG A 338 -12.10 -2.56 -13.59
N PHE A 339 -12.50 -1.91 -14.68
CA PHE A 339 -13.92 -1.71 -15.01
C PHE A 339 -14.46 -2.78 -15.97
N LEU A 340 -13.60 -3.72 -16.40
CA LEU A 340 -13.95 -4.85 -17.27
C LEU A 340 -13.46 -6.20 -16.69
N CYS A 341 -13.05 -6.22 -15.43
CA CYS A 341 -12.51 -7.39 -14.76
C CYS A 341 -12.80 -7.30 -13.28
#